data_AF-A0A0H3U7H9-F1
#
_entry.id   AF-A0A0H3U7H9-F1
#
_cell.length_a   1.000
_cell.length_b   1.000
_cell.length_c   1.000
_cell.angle_alpha   90.00
_cell.angle_beta   90.00
_cell.angle_gamma   90.00
#
_symmetry.space_group_name_H-M   'P 1'
#
loop_
_entity.id
_entity.type
_entity.pdbx_description
1 polymer ?
#
loop_
_entity_poly.entity_id
_entity_poly.type
_entity_poly.pdbx_seq_one_letter_code
_entity_poly.pdbx_strand_id
1 'polypeptide(L)'
;MLFANVLHVSADECLNFARNGLVTYSPDRTAFSIGYGDRSAATYSYGQVGYRVQIHGITGPKQLMAGQHYYDGLVKGEVKVGYWRLSNPFGMCIHSGASNCSVSSLDRMGANRSNCGRVYNAGWIGYCAVCDEPIAYVFFYMTEQMAMRTAYLPSGKSYSNYFYLCPYDNSLENYCPINHVCTQVSANKYKIIYNAGNSSARGIMSSGWFIYGDDNTYEGNENAGGTRLAKCAFTVTGKRFLGWSDKPNGEVLFADEESWINVMNKMDIGNLQDCSSVVLYAVWGSEDESGESMSYDPYNNSYGEVSSEVVGDLGQNGYSGEYACTDDDISLRAEIVRCLCEDDGRSEFIRGEEGILNIELDGSADYVVVEFPRGMEEYDCIFDYIQRGAGAKSEAIDFFVPVYGIPEDAERIIVRVTAYKDEKVISCYPALTLIAGRSVLDDLRTSLR
;
A
#
# COMPACT_ATOMS: atom_id res chain seq x y z
N MET A 1 -14.98 -36.09 21.54
CA MET A 1 -16.22 -35.36 21.93
C MET A 1 -15.85 -34.57 23.19
N LEU A 2 -15.83 -33.25 23.25
CA LEU A 2 -16.64 -32.24 22.58
C LEU A 2 -15.78 -31.15 21.92
N PHE A 3 -16.28 -30.68 20.78
CA PHE A 3 -15.73 -29.60 19.98
C PHE A 3 -15.70 -28.30 20.77
N ALA A 4 -14.56 -27.60 20.76
CA ALA A 4 -14.48 -26.21 21.13
C ALA A 4 -15.25 -25.42 20.07
N ASN A 5 -16.50 -25.07 20.38
CA ASN A 5 -17.30 -24.18 19.55
C ASN A 5 -16.58 -22.82 19.51
N VAL A 6 -15.88 -22.57 18.41
CA VAL A 6 -15.53 -21.22 17.98
C VAL A 6 -16.85 -20.50 17.76
N LEU A 7 -17.19 -19.62 18.69
CA LEU A 7 -18.26 -18.66 18.50
C LEU A 7 -17.84 -17.74 17.35
N HIS A 8 -18.31 -18.07 16.15
CA HIS A 8 -18.44 -17.11 15.07
C HIS A 8 -19.34 -16.00 15.58
N VAL A 9 -18.84 -14.77 15.59
CA VAL A 9 -19.70 -13.66 15.97
C VAL A 9 -19.88 -12.67 14.85
N SER A 10 -21.12 -12.64 14.39
CA SER A 10 -21.68 -11.72 13.42
C SER A 10 -21.84 -10.34 14.04
N ALA A 11 -22.24 -9.38 13.20
CA ALA A 11 -22.53 -7.98 13.52
C ALA A 11 -23.49 -7.72 14.70
N ASP A 12 -24.04 -8.76 15.32
CA ASP A 12 -24.84 -8.72 16.54
C ASP A 12 -24.00 -8.53 17.83
N GLU A 13 -22.66 -8.59 17.76
CA GLU A 13 -21.79 -8.44 18.92
C GLU A 13 -21.39 -7.02 19.33
N CYS A 14 -21.87 -5.99 18.62
CA CYS A 14 -21.81 -4.63 19.17
C CYS A 14 -22.63 -4.46 20.48
N LEU A 15 -23.30 -5.53 20.95
CA LEU A 15 -24.02 -5.61 22.22
C LEU A 15 -23.22 -6.18 23.40
N ASN A 16 -21.98 -6.68 23.24
CA ASN A 16 -21.17 -7.11 24.40
C ASN A 16 -20.72 -5.92 25.27
N PHE A 17 -20.61 -4.71 24.70
CA PHE A 17 -20.36 -3.47 25.44
C PHE A 17 -21.51 -3.06 26.38
N ALA A 18 -22.75 -3.41 26.03
CA ALA A 18 -23.95 -3.01 26.76
C ALA A 18 -24.31 -3.96 27.93
N ARG A 19 -23.79 -5.20 27.95
CA ARG A 19 -24.20 -6.22 28.94
C ARG A 19 -23.73 -5.96 30.39
N ASN A 20 -22.83 -5.00 30.62
CA ASN A 20 -22.32 -4.68 31.96
C ASN A 20 -22.77 -3.31 32.54
N GLY A 21 -23.63 -2.55 31.84
CA GLY A 21 -24.12 -1.24 32.32
C GLY A 21 -23.07 -0.12 32.39
N LEU A 22 -21.85 -0.35 31.86
CA LEU A 22 -20.73 0.59 31.89
C LEU A 22 -20.81 1.66 30.80
N VAL A 23 -21.45 1.34 29.68
CA VAL A 23 -21.52 2.18 28.48
C VAL A 23 -22.94 2.67 28.27
N THR A 24 -23.08 3.97 27.99
CA THR A 24 -24.36 4.59 27.61
C THR A 24 -24.22 5.14 26.19
N TYR A 25 -25.21 4.86 25.35
CA TYR A 25 -25.27 5.39 23.99
C TYR A 25 -26.17 6.62 23.93
N SER A 26 -25.87 7.53 23.01
CA SER A 26 -26.79 8.60 22.64
C SER A 26 -28.12 8.01 22.13
N PRO A 27 -29.24 8.77 22.19
CA PRO A 27 -30.54 8.29 21.69
C PRO A 27 -30.51 7.82 20.23
N ASP A 28 -29.71 8.47 19.38
CA ASP A 28 -29.52 8.11 17.96
C ASP A 28 -28.43 7.04 17.74
N ARG A 29 -27.80 6.57 18.83
CA ARG A 29 -26.72 5.58 18.88
C ARG A 29 -25.44 5.99 18.16
N THR A 30 -25.28 7.26 17.78
CA THR A 30 -24.09 7.77 17.06
C THR A 30 -22.90 8.07 17.96
N ALA A 31 -23.13 8.13 19.26
CA ALA A 31 -22.11 8.41 20.25
C ALA A 31 -22.27 7.51 21.48
N PHE A 32 -21.19 7.35 22.24
CA PHE A 32 -21.17 6.58 23.48
C PHE A 32 -20.40 7.31 24.58
N SER A 33 -20.74 7.00 25.82
CA SER A 33 -20.04 7.46 27.02
C SER A 33 -19.80 6.29 27.96
N ILE A 34 -18.77 6.40 28.79
CA ILE A 34 -18.42 5.39 29.80
C ILE A 34 -18.71 6.00 31.17
N GLY A 35 -19.43 5.26 32.03
CA GLY A 35 -19.75 5.72 33.37
C GLY A 35 -20.70 6.93 33.39
N TYR A 36 -21.61 7.02 32.41
CA TYR A 36 -22.57 8.11 32.32
C TYR A 36 -23.36 8.28 33.64
N GLY A 37 -23.40 9.52 34.14
CA GLY A 37 -24.08 9.86 35.39
C GLY A 37 -23.34 9.45 36.66
N ASP A 38 -22.15 8.83 36.57
CA ASP A 38 -21.33 8.52 37.74
C ASP A 38 -20.85 9.81 38.43
N ARG A 39 -21.05 9.87 39.75
CA ARG A 39 -20.73 11.03 40.60
C ARG A 39 -19.63 10.72 41.62
N SER A 40 -18.88 9.64 41.41
CA SER A 40 -17.81 9.21 42.32
C SER A 40 -16.75 10.29 42.54
N ALA A 41 -16.49 11.15 41.54
CA ALA A 41 -15.47 12.20 41.58
C ALA A 41 -14.08 11.66 41.97
N ALA A 42 -13.71 10.50 41.41
CA ALA A 42 -12.43 9.86 41.64
C ALA A 42 -11.30 10.70 41.02
N THR A 43 -10.62 11.48 41.87
CA THR A 43 -9.51 12.37 41.52
C THR A 43 -8.18 11.84 42.06
N TYR A 44 -7.09 12.36 41.51
CA TYR A 44 -5.72 11.92 41.82
C TYR A 44 -4.84 13.14 42.09
N SER A 45 -3.69 12.89 42.72
CA SER A 45 -2.65 13.90 42.84
C SER A 45 -1.91 14.08 41.51
N TYR A 46 -1.41 15.28 41.23
CA TYR A 46 -0.62 15.55 40.02
C TYR A 46 0.59 14.63 39.85
N GLY A 47 1.23 14.21 40.95
CA GLY A 47 2.34 13.26 40.92
C GLY A 47 1.97 11.84 40.46
N GLN A 48 0.68 11.53 40.30
CA GLN A 48 0.19 10.23 39.80
C GLN A 48 -0.10 10.26 38.30
N VAL A 49 -0.01 11.42 37.63
CA VAL A 49 -0.17 11.49 36.18
C VAL A 49 0.85 10.56 35.50
N GLY A 50 0.37 9.76 34.56
CA GLY A 50 1.14 8.68 33.95
C GLY A 50 0.97 7.31 34.60
N TYR A 51 0.27 7.20 35.73
CA TYR A 51 -0.18 5.92 36.27
C TYR A 51 -0.94 5.12 35.21
N ARG A 52 -0.60 3.82 35.09
CA ARG A 52 -1.14 2.94 34.06
C ARG A 52 -1.98 1.82 34.69
N VAL A 53 -3.12 1.55 34.09
CA VAL A 53 -3.98 0.42 34.40
C VAL A 53 -3.94 -0.53 33.22
N GLN A 54 -3.31 -1.69 33.40
CA GLN A 54 -3.14 -2.69 32.35
C GLN A 54 -4.43 -3.49 32.13
N ILE A 55 -4.78 -3.74 30.86
CA ILE A 55 -5.82 -4.70 30.50
C ILE A 55 -5.16 -6.07 30.28
N HIS A 56 -5.59 -7.07 31.04
CA HIS A 56 -5.07 -8.44 30.93
C HIS A 56 -5.86 -9.26 29.90
N GLY A 57 -5.17 -10.19 29.21
CA GLY A 57 -5.80 -11.10 28.25
C GLY A 57 -5.98 -10.54 26.83
N ILE A 58 -5.52 -9.31 26.57
CA ILE A 58 -5.47 -8.72 25.23
C ILE A 58 -4.07 -8.93 24.66
N THR A 59 -3.98 -9.64 23.54
CA THR A 59 -2.72 -9.91 22.84
C THR A 59 -2.43 -8.84 21.79
N GLY A 60 -1.13 -8.56 21.60
CA GLY A 60 -0.60 -7.62 20.61
C GLY A 60 -0.77 -8.07 19.14
N PRO A 61 0.02 -7.52 18.19
CA PRO A 61 -0.16 -7.77 16.77
C PRO A 61 -0.13 -9.27 16.44
N LYS A 62 -0.90 -9.66 15.44
CA LYS A 62 -0.83 -11.02 14.88
C LYS A 62 0.57 -11.22 14.29
N GLN A 63 1.16 -12.37 14.54
CA GLN A 63 2.34 -12.82 13.82
C GLN A 63 1.96 -13.03 12.35
N LEU A 64 2.79 -12.54 11.41
CA LEU A 64 2.58 -12.76 9.99
C LEU A 64 2.73 -14.24 9.62
N MET A 65 1.86 -14.70 8.73
CA MET A 65 2.00 -15.97 8.02
C MET A 65 2.60 -15.72 6.62
N ALA A 66 2.95 -16.78 5.91
CA ALA A 66 3.36 -16.68 4.51
C ALA A 66 2.29 -15.95 3.67
N GLY A 67 2.72 -15.13 2.72
CA GLY A 67 1.87 -14.33 1.87
C GLY A 67 1.09 -13.23 2.59
N GLN A 68 1.61 -12.73 3.72
CA GLN A 68 1.02 -11.61 4.46
C GLN A 68 2.04 -10.50 4.70
N HIS A 69 1.54 -9.27 4.81
CA HIS A 69 2.31 -8.09 5.20
C HIS A 69 1.55 -7.26 6.24
N TYR A 70 2.29 -6.38 6.92
CA TYR A 70 1.71 -5.35 7.76
C TYR A 70 1.38 -4.12 6.93
N TYR A 71 0.24 -3.50 7.20
CA TYR A 71 -0.14 -2.20 6.64
C TYR A 71 -0.85 -1.37 7.70
N ASP A 72 -0.80 -0.04 7.59
CA ASP A 72 -1.54 0.84 8.47
C ASP A 72 -2.90 1.16 7.85
N GLY A 73 -3.95 0.81 8.57
CA GLY A 73 -5.32 1.02 8.13
C GLY A 73 -6.20 1.56 9.25
N LEU A 74 -7.29 2.23 8.87
CA LEU A 74 -8.33 2.59 9.82
C LEU A 74 -8.94 1.31 10.41
N VAL A 75 -8.91 1.18 11.74
CA VAL A 75 -9.54 0.07 12.43
C VAL A 75 -11.05 0.26 12.38
N LYS A 76 -11.75 -0.63 11.67
CA LYS A 76 -13.22 -0.67 11.61
C LYS A 76 -13.74 -1.67 12.63
N GLY A 77 -14.73 -1.25 13.42
CA GLY A 77 -15.32 -2.10 14.46
C GLY A 77 -14.77 -1.75 15.83
N GLU A 78 -13.75 -2.45 16.29
CA GLU A 78 -13.26 -2.34 17.67
C GLU A 78 -11.72 -2.27 17.73
N VAL A 79 -11.23 -1.29 18.49
CA VAL A 79 -9.81 -1.15 18.85
C VAL A 79 -9.61 -1.80 20.20
N LYS A 80 -8.58 -2.64 20.30
CA LYS A 80 -8.18 -3.29 21.55
C LYS A 80 -7.38 -2.32 22.41
N VAL A 81 -7.81 -2.12 23.65
CA VAL A 81 -7.10 -1.29 24.63
C VAL A 81 -6.08 -2.16 25.36
N GLY A 82 -4.80 -1.80 25.29
CA GLY A 82 -3.73 -2.45 26.03
C GLY A 82 -3.67 -1.96 27.47
N TYR A 83 -3.76 -0.65 27.67
CA TYR A 83 -3.83 -0.03 29.00
C TYR A 83 -4.49 1.35 28.93
N TRP A 84 -4.89 1.83 30.10
CA TRP A 84 -5.32 3.20 30.31
C TRP A 84 -4.25 3.98 31.08
N ARG A 85 -3.94 5.18 30.62
CA ARG A 85 -3.01 6.09 31.29
C ARG A 85 -3.75 7.27 31.90
N LEU A 86 -3.60 7.47 33.20
CA LEU A 86 -4.11 8.66 33.88
C LEU A 86 -3.42 9.89 33.31
N SER A 87 -4.19 10.79 32.69
CA SER A 87 -3.64 11.92 31.92
C SER A 87 -4.20 13.26 32.37
N ASN A 88 -5.39 13.28 32.98
CA ASN A 88 -5.92 14.45 33.67
C ASN A 88 -6.32 14.04 35.10
N PRO A 89 -5.61 14.47 36.16
CA PRO A 89 -5.81 13.97 37.52
C PRO A 89 -7.13 14.41 38.17
N PHE A 90 -7.79 15.45 37.66
CA PHE A 90 -9.15 15.82 38.07
C PHE A 90 -9.95 16.41 36.91
N GLY A 91 -11.17 15.89 36.70
CA GLY A 91 -12.11 16.47 35.75
C GLY A 91 -12.95 17.56 36.43
N MET A 92 -13.27 18.64 35.74
CA MET A 92 -14.09 19.72 36.28
C MET A 92 -15.01 20.30 35.20
N CYS A 93 -16.26 20.56 35.56
CA CYS A 93 -17.25 21.09 34.64
C CYS A 93 -17.00 22.57 34.41
N ILE A 94 -16.27 22.90 33.34
CA ILE A 94 -15.91 24.27 32.97
C ILE A 94 -16.24 24.59 31.51
N HIS A 95 -16.63 23.61 30.71
CA HIS A 95 -16.91 23.83 29.30
C HIS A 95 -18.38 24.22 29.12
N SER A 96 -18.64 25.41 28.57
CA SER A 96 -20.00 25.93 28.38
C SER A 96 -20.63 25.49 27.05
N GLY A 97 -20.47 24.22 26.68
CA GLY A 97 -20.77 23.71 25.34
C GLY A 97 -19.69 24.19 24.35
N ALA A 98 -18.83 23.27 23.95
CA ALA A 98 -17.71 23.59 23.07
C ALA A 98 -18.18 24.22 21.75
N SER A 99 -17.55 25.33 21.36
CA SER A 99 -17.82 26.09 20.12
C SER A 99 -17.57 25.28 18.84
N ASN A 100 -17.06 24.06 18.95
CA ASN A 100 -16.75 23.13 17.86
C ASN A 100 -17.79 22.00 17.68
N CYS A 101 -18.78 21.87 18.57
CA CYS A 101 -19.83 20.86 18.44
C CYS A 101 -21.08 21.47 17.78
N SER A 102 -21.58 20.81 16.73
CA SER A 102 -22.78 21.29 16.05
C SER A 102 -23.98 21.31 17.03
N VAL A 103 -24.81 22.35 16.91
CA VAL A 103 -26.03 22.52 17.71
C VAL A 103 -26.93 21.28 17.63
N SER A 104 -27.02 20.67 16.45
CA SER A 104 -27.84 19.47 16.25
C SER A 104 -27.28 18.22 16.94
N SER A 105 -25.97 18.08 17.11
CA SER A 105 -25.36 16.99 17.89
C SER A 105 -25.67 17.14 19.39
N LEU A 106 -25.56 18.36 19.91
CA LEU A 106 -25.83 18.69 21.31
C LEU A 106 -27.29 18.42 21.70
N ASP A 107 -28.23 18.90 20.87
CA ASP A 107 -29.66 18.77 21.14
C ASP A 107 -30.10 17.30 21.14
N ARG A 108 -29.50 16.46 20.28
CA ARG A 108 -29.77 15.00 20.25
C ARG A 108 -29.28 14.28 21.50
N MET A 109 -28.21 14.75 22.12
CA MET A 109 -27.65 14.17 23.34
C MET A 109 -28.34 14.69 24.61
N GLY A 110 -29.23 15.70 24.50
CA GLY A 110 -29.84 16.35 25.65
C GLY A 110 -28.84 17.12 26.50
N ALA A 111 -27.75 17.61 25.88
CA ALA A 111 -26.66 18.25 26.58
C ALA A 111 -26.96 19.73 26.87
N ASN A 112 -26.57 20.18 28.06
CA ASN A 112 -26.66 21.59 28.45
C ASN A 112 -25.43 22.38 27.95
N ARG A 113 -25.60 23.69 27.82
CA ARG A 113 -24.55 24.65 27.40
C ARG A 113 -24.05 25.51 28.57
N SER A 114 -24.27 25.03 29.78
CA SER A 114 -23.86 25.70 31.01
C SER A 114 -22.55 25.10 31.51
N ASN A 115 -22.00 25.62 32.59
CA ASN A 115 -21.03 24.90 33.39
C ASN A 115 -21.36 25.12 34.87
N CYS A 116 -21.13 24.10 35.71
CA CYS A 116 -21.42 24.18 37.14
C CYS A 116 -20.17 24.27 38.02
N GLY A 117 -18.96 24.20 37.44
CA GLY A 117 -17.69 24.26 38.16
C GLY A 117 -17.39 23.05 39.05
N ARG A 118 -18.26 22.02 39.05
CA ARG A 118 -18.10 20.86 39.93
C ARG A 118 -17.06 19.89 39.40
N VAL A 119 -16.33 19.30 40.34
CA VAL A 119 -15.35 18.25 40.07
C VAL A 119 -16.06 16.91 39.81
N TYR A 120 -15.58 16.20 38.81
CA TYR A 120 -15.99 14.84 38.45
C TYR A 120 -14.74 13.96 38.25
N ASN A 121 -14.92 12.75 37.74
CA ASN A 121 -13.83 11.78 37.60
C ASN A 121 -12.63 12.30 36.81
N ALA A 122 -11.45 11.77 37.15
CA ALA A 122 -10.23 11.99 36.39
C ALA A 122 -10.32 11.48 34.94
N GLY A 123 -9.49 12.06 34.07
CA GLY A 123 -9.42 11.75 32.65
C GLY A 123 -8.29 10.78 32.31
N TRP A 124 -8.65 9.76 31.53
CA TRP A 124 -7.76 8.70 31.08
C TRP A 124 -7.59 8.74 29.56
N ILE A 125 -6.43 8.34 29.06
CA ILE A 125 -6.19 8.10 27.63
C ILE A 125 -5.97 6.60 27.45
N GLY A 126 -6.70 5.99 26.52
CA GLY A 126 -6.55 4.57 26.16
C GLY A 126 -5.44 4.39 25.13
N TYR A 127 -4.59 3.40 25.34
CA TYR A 127 -3.48 3.05 24.45
C TYR A 127 -3.75 1.73 23.75
N CYS A 128 -3.44 1.65 22.46
CA CYS A 128 -3.72 0.50 21.63
C CYS A 128 -2.86 -0.70 22.03
N ALA A 129 -3.47 -1.87 22.16
CA ALA A 129 -2.73 -3.10 22.48
C ALA A 129 -1.80 -3.57 21.35
N VAL A 130 -1.99 -3.06 20.13
CA VAL A 130 -1.27 -3.49 18.93
C VAL A 130 -0.07 -2.59 18.64
N CYS A 131 -0.30 -1.28 18.48
CA CYS A 131 0.76 -0.31 18.14
C CYS A 131 1.30 0.50 19.31
N ASP A 132 0.74 0.36 20.52
CA ASP A 132 1.09 1.16 21.72
C ASP A 132 0.92 2.69 21.56
N GLU A 133 0.16 3.14 20.55
CA GLU A 133 -0.19 4.55 20.37
C GLU A 133 -1.53 4.91 21.04
N PRO A 134 -1.76 6.19 21.40
CA PRO A 134 -3.06 6.67 21.85
C PRO A 134 -4.18 6.31 20.87
N ILE A 135 -5.25 5.69 21.36
CA ILE A 135 -6.40 5.30 20.52
C ILE A 135 -7.14 6.55 20.03
N ALA A 136 -7.27 7.54 20.90
CA ALA A 136 -7.78 8.86 20.59
C ALA A 136 -7.17 9.89 21.55
N TYR A 137 -6.94 11.09 21.04
CA TYR A 137 -6.43 12.22 21.83
C TYR A 137 -7.56 12.91 22.60
N VAL A 138 -8.23 12.14 23.46
CA VAL A 138 -9.39 12.57 24.22
C VAL A 138 -9.35 12.00 25.64
N PHE A 139 -9.74 12.80 26.64
CA PHE A 139 -9.89 12.31 28.00
C PHE A 139 -11.21 11.56 28.16
N PHE A 140 -11.09 10.28 28.51
CA PHE A 140 -12.20 9.45 28.97
C PHE A 140 -12.33 9.64 30.48
N TYR A 141 -13.42 10.28 30.91
CA TYR A 141 -13.65 10.57 32.33
C TYR A 141 -14.36 9.41 33.02
N MET A 142 -13.63 8.68 33.86
CA MET A 142 -14.11 7.45 34.49
C MET A 142 -13.28 7.08 35.72
N THR A 143 -13.77 6.12 36.50
CA THR A 143 -13.02 5.55 37.63
C THR A 143 -11.96 4.55 37.16
N GLU A 144 -10.98 4.23 38.02
CA GLU A 144 -9.98 3.20 37.74
C GLU A 144 -10.63 1.83 37.46
N GLN A 145 -11.69 1.49 38.19
CA GLN A 145 -12.42 0.22 38.00
C GLN A 145 -13.11 0.15 36.64
N MET A 146 -13.60 1.28 36.12
CA MET A 146 -14.16 1.37 34.78
C MET A 146 -13.05 1.23 33.72
N ALA A 147 -11.90 1.88 33.94
CA ALA A 147 -10.73 1.70 33.08
C ALA A 147 -10.31 0.23 32.99
N MET A 148 -10.17 -0.47 34.12
CA MET A 148 -9.82 -1.91 34.15
C MET A 148 -10.78 -2.81 33.37
N ARG A 149 -12.04 -2.39 33.22
CA ARG A 149 -13.09 -3.19 32.54
C ARG A 149 -13.31 -2.79 31.08
N THR A 150 -12.69 -1.70 30.63
CA THR A 150 -12.86 -1.20 29.26
C THR A 150 -11.70 -1.66 28.40
N ALA A 151 -11.83 -2.87 27.85
CA ALA A 151 -10.79 -3.53 27.06
C ALA A 151 -10.87 -3.24 25.55
N TYR A 152 -11.95 -2.62 25.08
CA TYR A 152 -12.21 -2.36 23.67
C TYR A 152 -12.82 -0.96 23.52
N LEU A 153 -12.61 -0.31 22.39
CA LEU A 153 -13.28 0.94 22.02
C LEU A 153 -13.82 0.84 20.59
N PRO A 154 -15.05 1.30 20.31
CA PRO A 154 -15.56 1.30 18.94
C PRO A 154 -14.79 2.29 18.06
N SER A 155 -14.49 1.93 16.81
CA SER A 155 -13.75 2.76 15.85
C SER A 155 -14.28 2.61 14.42
N GLY A 156 -14.13 3.67 13.60
CA GLY A 156 -14.33 3.62 12.15
C GLY A 156 -15.77 3.37 11.67
N LYS A 157 -16.76 3.45 12.57
CA LYS A 157 -18.19 3.47 12.24
C LYS A 157 -18.75 4.88 12.40
N SER A 158 -19.84 5.21 11.72
CA SER A 158 -20.64 6.44 11.95
C SER A 158 -21.17 6.60 13.40
N TYR A 159 -20.88 5.63 14.28
CA TYR A 159 -21.37 5.47 15.65
C TYR A 159 -20.24 5.41 16.69
N SER A 160 -19.07 5.96 16.40
CA SER A 160 -17.85 5.82 17.22
C SER A 160 -17.47 7.11 17.98
N ASN A 161 -18.39 8.07 18.12
CA ASN A 161 -18.06 9.30 18.85
C ASN A 161 -18.09 9.05 20.36
N TYR A 162 -16.99 9.32 21.04
CA TYR A 162 -17.00 9.41 22.50
C TYR A 162 -17.58 10.76 22.91
N PHE A 163 -18.49 10.75 23.89
CA PHE A 163 -18.96 11.97 24.54
C PHE A 163 -18.89 11.84 26.07
N TYR A 164 -18.79 12.98 26.74
CA TYR A 164 -18.93 13.06 28.20
C TYR A 164 -19.84 14.22 28.58
N LEU A 165 -20.90 13.92 29.31
CA LEU A 165 -21.75 14.93 29.95
C LEU A 165 -21.40 15.00 31.43
N CYS A 166 -21.31 16.22 31.95
CA CYS A 166 -21.16 16.45 33.37
C CYS A 166 -22.31 15.77 34.13
N PRO A 167 -22.03 14.94 35.15
CA PRO A 167 -23.06 14.16 35.84
C PRO A 167 -23.98 14.99 36.75
N TYR A 168 -23.71 16.29 36.91
CA TYR A 168 -24.47 17.19 37.79
C TYR A 168 -25.46 18.08 37.04
N ASP A 169 -25.10 18.56 35.87
CA ASP A 169 -25.87 19.52 35.07
C ASP A 169 -25.97 19.13 33.60
N ASN A 170 -25.54 17.92 33.20
CA ASN A 170 -25.57 17.41 31.82
C ASN A 170 -24.85 18.30 30.79
N SER A 171 -23.95 19.18 31.22
CA SER A 171 -23.18 19.99 30.28
C SER A 171 -22.20 19.15 29.46
N LEU A 172 -22.08 19.43 28.16
CA LEU A 172 -21.12 18.72 27.29
C LEU A 172 -19.70 19.17 27.61
N GLU A 173 -18.90 18.24 28.11
CA GLU A 173 -17.50 18.45 28.48
C GLU A 173 -16.54 17.88 27.46
N ASN A 174 -16.97 16.85 26.72
CA ASN A 174 -16.14 16.23 25.71
C ASN A 174 -16.97 15.61 24.58
N TYR A 175 -16.47 15.71 23.36
CA TYR A 175 -17.03 15.06 22.17
C TYR A 175 -15.92 14.85 21.14
N CYS A 176 -15.61 13.60 20.80
CA CYS A 176 -14.52 13.28 19.89
C CYS A 176 -14.81 11.99 19.11
N PRO A 177 -14.65 11.96 17.78
CA PRO A 177 -14.70 10.71 17.01
C PRO A 177 -13.52 9.79 17.38
N ILE A 178 -13.79 8.49 17.48
CA ILE A 178 -12.75 7.48 17.63
C ILE A 178 -12.37 6.92 16.26
N ASN A 179 -11.27 7.43 15.71
CA ASN A 179 -10.70 7.03 14.43
C ASN A 179 -9.25 6.58 14.63
N HIS A 180 -9.06 5.33 15.03
CA HIS A 180 -7.72 4.81 15.26
C HIS A 180 -7.17 4.17 13.98
N VAL A 181 -6.04 4.67 13.51
CA VAL A 181 -5.23 4.00 12.49
C VAL A 181 -4.24 3.11 13.21
N CYS A 182 -4.18 1.84 12.81
CA CYS A 182 -3.33 0.86 13.45
C CYS A 182 -2.75 -0.10 12.43
N THR A 183 -1.62 -0.68 12.80
CA THR A 183 -1.00 -1.77 12.05
C THR A 183 -1.91 -2.99 12.04
N GLN A 184 -2.29 -3.40 10.84
CA GLN A 184 -3.14 -4.53 10.52
C GLN A 184 -2.37 -5.51 9.62
N VAL A 185 -2.95 -6.70 9.41
CA VAL A 185 -2.37 -7.72 8.53
C VAL A 185 -3.24 -7.82 7.29
N SER A 186 -2.64 -7.73 6.12
CA SER A 186 -3.28 -7.98 4.83
C SER A 186 -2.61 -9.18 4.15
N ALA A 187 -3.36 -9.87 3.30
CA ALA A 187 -2.79 -10.77 2.31
C ALA A 187 -1.97 -9.95 1.31
N ASN A 188 -0.89 -10.54 0.81
CA ASN A 188 -0.07 -9.97 -0.26
C ASN A 188 -0.84 -9.97 -1.59
N LYS A 189 -0.54 -9.03 -2.49
CA LYS A 189 -0.95 -9.02 -3.88
C LYS A 189 0.23 -9.28 -4.80
N TYR A 190 -0.01 -9.91 -5.94
CA TYR A 190 1.01 -10.25 -6.93
C TYR A 190 0.53 -9.90 -8.33
N LYS A 191 1.47 -9.47 -9.19
CA LYS A 191 1.21 -9.15 -10.59
C LYS A 191 1.60 -10.31 -11.48
N ILE A 192 0.66 -10.87 -12.24
CA ILE A 192 0.97 -11.86 -13.28
C ILE A 192 1.19 -11.14 -14.60
N ILE A 193 2.38 -11.33 -15.17
CA ILE A 193 2.78 -10.82 -16.47
C ILE A 193 2.80 -11.98 -17.46
N TYR A 194 2.11 -11.83 -18.59
CA TYR A 194 2.07 -12.84 -19.63
C TYR A 194 3.10 -12.51 -20.70
N ASN A 195 4.06 -13.42 -20.90
CA ASN A 195 5.04 -13.35 -21.97
C ASN A 195 4.68 -14.37 -23.05
N ALA A 196 4.75 -13.96 -24.31
CA ALA A 196 4.37 -14.82 -25.42
C ALA A 196 5.30 -16.02 -25.64
N GLY A 197 6.47 -16.07 -25.00
CA GLY A 197 7.41 -17.20 -25.05
C GLY A 197 7.97 -17.50 -26.45
N ASN A 198 7.65 -16.67 -27.45
CA ASN A 198 8.05 -16.82 -28.83
C ASN A 198 8.17 -15.44 -29.49
N SER A 199 9.31 -15.16 -30.12
CA SER A 199 9.58 -13.86 -30.76
C SER A 199 8.67 -13.56 -31.95
N SER A 200 8.08 -14.58 -32.57
CA SER A 200 7.16 -14.43 -33.71
C SER A 200 5.70 -14.37 -33.29
N ALA A 201 5.41 -14.35 -31.99
CA ALA A 201 4.05 -14.26 -31.49
C ALA A 201 3.44 -12.88 -31.76
N ARG A 202 2.13 -12.88 -32.02
CA ARG A 202 1.29 -11.69 -32.18
C ARG A 202 0.23 -11.66 -31.10
N GLY A 203 -0.33 -10.49 -30.83
CA GLY A 203 -1.34 -10.28 -29.80
C GLY A 203 -0.73 -9.65 -28.54
N ILE A 204 -1.61 -9.16 -27.66
CA ILE A 204 -1.25 -8.50 -26.41
C ILE A 204 -2.10 -9.06 -25.28
N MET A 205 -1.54 -9.12 -24.09
CA MET A 205 -2.25 -9.52 -22.88
C MET A 205 -1.94 -8.53 -21.76
N SER A 206 -2.99 -8.01 -21.14
CA SER A 206 -2.83 -7.20 -19.93
C SER A 206 -2.37 -8.09 -18.77
N SER A 207 -1.50 -7.54 -17.93
CA SER A 207 -1.17 -8.17 -16.65
C SER A 207 -2.40 -8.21 -15.73
N GLY A 208 -2.47 -9.22 -14.85
CA GLY A 208 -3.51 -9.34 -13.84
C GLY A 208 -2.97 -9.23 -12.42
N TRP A 209 -3.75 -8.68 -11.50
CA TRP A 209 -3.44 -8.66 -10.07
C TRP A 209 -4.17 -9.77 -9.34
N PHE A 210 -3.50 -10.42 -8.39
CA PHE A 210 -4.04 -11.56 -7.66
C PHE A 210 -3.65 -11.49 -6.18
N ILE A 211 -4.55 -11.88 -5.28
CA ILE A 211 -4.35 -11.81 -3.83
C ILE A 211 -3.95 -13.18 -3.28
N TYR A 212 -3.01 -13.23 -2.33
CA TYR A 212 -2.62 -14.47 -1.69
C TYR A 212 -3.79 -15.15 -0.97
N GLY A 213 -3.96 -16.45 -1.20
CA GLY A 213 -5.04 -17.23 -0.61
C GLY A 213 -6.36 -17.16 -1.39
N ASP A 214 -7.46 -17.42 -0.69
CA ASP A 214 -8.83 -17.32 -1.19
C ASP A 214 -9.49 -15.97 -0.88
N ASP A 215 -8.73 -15.04 -0.30
CA ASP A 215 -9.17 -13.68 0.01
C ASP A 215 -9.27 -12.83 -1.27
N ASN A 216 -10.22 -11.91 -1.28
CA ASN A 216 -10.39 -10.92 -2.33
C ASN A 216 -10.21 -9.49 -1.81
N THR A 217 -9.58 -9.37 -0.63
CA THR A 217 -9.35 -8.11 0.07
C THR A 217 -7.87 -7.78 0.09
N TYR A 218 -7.51 -6.56 -0.28
CA TYR A 218 -6.16 -6.02 -0.12
C TYR A 218 -6.21 -4.73 0.68
N GLU A 219 -5.53 -4.71 1.83
CA GLU A 219 -5.46 -3.55 2.74
C GLU A 219 -6.84 -2.99 3.13
N GLY A 220 -7.86 -3.88 3.20
CA GLY A 220 -9.25 -3.52 3.50
C GLY A 220 -10.09 -3.08 2.31
N ASN A 221 -9.56 -3.15 1.09
CA ASN A 221 -10.29 -2.92 -0.15
C ASN A 221 -10.77 -4.24 -0.75
N GLU A 222 -12.08 -4.39 -0.94
CA GLU A 222 -12.70 -5.56 -1.57
C GLU A 222 -12.48 -5.58 -3.10
N ASN A 223 -12.55 -6.77 -3.69
CA ASN A 223 -12.40 -6.99 -5.15
C ASN A 223 -11.02 -6.60 -5.69
N ALA A 224 -9.98 -6.89 -4.92
CA ALA A 224 -8.61 -6.46 -5.20
C ALA A 224 -7.84 -7.38 -6.16
N GLY A 225 -8.36 -8.57 -6.52
CA GLY A 225 -7.66 -9.49 -7.41
C GLY A 225 -8.55 -10.39 -8.26
N GLY A 226 -7.95 -10.97 -9.30
CA GLY A 226 -8.55 -12.00 -10.13
C GLY A 226 -8.53 -13.38 -9.46
N THR A 227 -9.38 -14.29 -9.95
CA THR A 227 -9.48 -15.67 -9.45
C THR A 227 -8.93 -16.72 -10.43
N ARG A 228 -8.67 -16.31 -11.67
CA ARG A 228 -8.16 -17.16 -12.76
C ARG A 228 -7.19 -16.37 -13.63
N LEU A 229 -6.24 -17.07 -14.24
CA LEU A 229 -5.38 -16.50 -15.28
C LEU A 229 -6.22 -15.94 -16.43
N ALA A 230 -5.69 -14.94 -17.12
CA ALA A 230 -6.31 -14.40 -18.32
C ALA A 230 -6.22 -15.42 -19.45
N LYS A 231 -7.27 -15.47 -20.27
CA LYS A 231 -7.28 -16.29 -21.48
C LYS A 231 -6.17 -15.85 -22.43
N CYS A 232 -5.41 -16.81 -22.96
CA CYS A 232 -4.33 -16.52 -23.90
C CYS A 232 -4.87 -15.77 -25.13
N ALA A 233 -4.33 -14.58 -25.38
CA ALA A 233 -4.63 -13.77 -26.57
C ALA A 233 -3.46 -13.73 -27.57
N PHE A 234 -2.35 -14.39 -27.26
CA PHE A 234 -1.24 -14.53 -28.17
C PHE A 234 -1.58 -15.54 -29.28
N THR A 235 -0.95 -15.36 -30.44
CA THR A 235 -1.02 -16.28 -31.58
C THR A 235 0.35 -16.44 -32.21
N VAL A 236 0.67 -17.65 -32.65
CA VAL A 236 1.90 -17.94 -33.43
C VAL A 236 1.49 -18.74 -34.65
N THR A 237 1.85 -18.29 -35.85
CA THR A 237 1.48 -18.97 -37.10
C THR A 237 2.00 -20.42 -37.12
N GLY A 238 1.11 -21.38 -37.40
CA GLY A 238 1.46 -22.80 -37.48
C GLY A 238 1.67 -23.48 -36.14
N LYS A 239 1.30 -22.83 -35.02
CA LYS A 239 1.43 -23.39 -33.67
C LYS A 239 0.16 -23.23 -32.85
N ARG A 240 -0.08 -24.20 -31.96
CA ARG A 240 -1.17 -24.14 -30.96
C ARG A 240 -0.62 -23.81 -29.58
N PHE A 241 -1.35 -22.98 -28.84
CA PHE A 241 -1.07 -22.72 -27.43
C PHE A 241 -1.33 -23.98 -26.60
N LEU A 242 -0.36 -24.35 -25.74
CA LEU A 242 -0.44 -25.54 -24.88
C LEU A 242 -0.72 -25.20 -23.42
N GLY A 243 -0.33 -24.00 -22.97
CA GLY A 243 -0.43 -23.56 -21.58
C GLY A 243 0.74 -22.67 -21.18
N TRP A 244 0.88 -22.43 -19.88
CA TRP A 244 1.84 -21.49 -19.30
C TRP A 244 2.97 -22.21 -18.56
N SER A 245 4.17 -21.64 -18.63
CA SER A 245 5.37 -22.06 -17.88
C SER A 245 5.92 -20.91 -17.04
N ASP A 246 6.69 -21.23 -16.00
CA ASP A 246 7.41 -20.25 -15.17
C ASP A 246 8.76 -19.84 -15.79
N LYS A 247 9.17 -20.48 -16.89
CA LYS A 247 10.44 -20.24 -17.58
C LYS A 247 10.25 -20.12 -19.10
N PRO A 248 11.12 -19.35 -19.78
CA PRO A 248 11.17 -19.37 -21.24
C PRO A 248 11.43 -20.79 -21.74
N ASN A 249 10.64 -21.25 -22.73
CA ASN A 249 10.73 -22.60 -23.30
C ASN A 249 10.64 -23.75 -22.27
N GLY A 250 9.99 -23.52 -21.12
CA GLY A 250 9.79 -24.54 -20.09
C GLY A 250 8.61 -25.48 -20.37
N GLU A 251 8.43 -26.46 -19.49
CA GLU A 251 7.28 -27.37 -19.52
C GLU A 251 5.98 -26.63 -19.16
N VAL A 252 4.85 -27.13 -19.66
CA VAL A 252 3.53 -26.60 -19.31
C VAL A 252 3.24 -26.90 -17.84
N LEU A 253 3.14 -25.84 -17.03
CA LEU A 253 2.78 -25.93 -15.62
C LEU A 253 1.29 -25.67 -15.37
N PHE A 254 0.67 -24.80 -16.18
CA PHE A 254 -0.71 -24.34 -16.00
C PHE A 254 -1.48 -24.37 -17.32
N ALA A 255 -2.75 -24.76 -17.25
CA ALA A 255 -3.64 -24.67 -18.41
C ALA A 255 -4.03 -23.22 -18.72
N ASP A 256 -4.69 -22.99 -19.86
CA ASP A 256 -5.33 -21.70 -20.13
C ASP A 256 -6.40 -21.40 -19.06
N GLU A 257 -6.52 -20.13 -18.66
CA GLU A 257 -7.44 -19.70 -17.60
C GLU A 257 -7.33 -20.50 -16.29
N GLU A 258 -6.13 -20.97 -15.93
CA GLU A 258 -5.89 -21.74 -14.70
C GLU A 258 -6.39 -21.02 -13.45
N SER A 259 -6.85 -21.78 -12.45
CA SER A 259 -7.26 -21.19 -11.17
C SER A 259 -6.07 -20.63 -10.41
N TRP A 260 -6.23 -19.43 -9.85
CA TRP A 260 -5.18 -18.76 -9.09
C TRP A 260 -4.64 -19.60 -7.92
N ILE A 261 -5.51 -20.34 -7.22
CA ILE A 261 -5.10 -21.23 -6.12
C ILE A 261 -4.09 -22.30 -6.57
N ASN A 262 -4.23 -22.80 -7.80
CA ASN A 262 -3.32 -23.79 -8.36
C ASN A 262 -1.97 -23.17 -8.70
N VAL A 263 -1.98 -21.94 -9.24
CA VAL A 263 -0.76 -21.17 -9.54
C VAL A 263 0.02 -20.89 -8.26
N MET A 264 -0.64 -20.39 -7.22
CA MET A 264 0.00 -20.11 -5.93
C MET A 264 0.66 -21.33 -5.30
N ASN A 265 -0.07 -22.45 -5.25
CA ASN A 265 0.42 -23.67 -4.61
C ASN A 265 1.60 -24.29 -5.35
N LYS A 266 1.66 -24.12 -6.68
CA LYS A 266 2.71 -24.71 -7.51
C LYS A 266 3.96 -23.84 -7.62
N MET A 267 3.82 -22.51 -7.54
CA MET A 267 4.94 -21.55 -7.66
C MET A 267 5.46 -21.03 -6.31
N ASP A 268 4.94 -21.51 -5.18
CA ASP A 268 5.34 -21.09 -3.83
C ASP A 268 5.28 -19.56 -3.62
N ILE A 269 4.24 -18.94 -4.18
CA ILE A 269 4.08 -17.48 -4.26
C ILE A 269 4.04 -16.80 -2.89
N GLY A 270 3.64 -17.53 -1.83
CA GLY A 270 3.56 -16.99 -0.48
C GLY A 270 4.90 -16.56 0.13
N ASN A 271 6.02 -17.00 -0.45
CA ASN A 271 7.35 -16.59 -0.02
C ASN A 271 7.89 -15.37 -0.77
N LEU A 272 7.14 -14.85 -1.76
CA LEU A 272 7.47 -13.62 -2.44
C LEU A 272 7.03 -12.40 -1.62
N GLN A 273 7.73 -11.29 -1.81
CA GLN A 273 7.36 -10.01 -1.21
C GLN A 273 6.00 -9.53 -1.79
N ASP A 274 5.25 -8.78 -0.99
CA ASP A 274 4.06 -8.08 -1.48
C ASP A 274 4.38 -7.26 -2.75
N CYS A 275 3.42 -7.19 -3.66
CA CYS A 275 3.53 -6.54 -4.97
C CYS A 275 4.53 -7.17 -5.95
N SER A 276 5.12 -8.33 -5.66
CA SER A 276 6.05 -9.00 -6.59
C SER A 276 5.37 -9.36 -7.92
N SER A 277 6.16 -9.30 -9.00
CA SER A 277 5.72 -9.72 -10.33
C SER A 277 6.15 -11.15 -10.62
N VAL A 278 5.24 -11.94 -11.18
CA VAL A 278 5.50 -13.31 -11.65
C VAL A 278 5.22 -13.36 -13.15
N VAL A 279 6.22 -13.80 -13.91
CA VAL A 279 6.12 -13.91 -15.38
C VAL A 279 5.75 -15.33 -15.77
N LEU A 280 4.69 -15.46 -16.57
CA LEU A 280 4.28 -16.72 -17.18
C LEU A 280 4.56 -16.67 -18.69
N TYR A 281 5.23 -17.70 -19.19
CA TYR A 281 5.62 -17.83 -20.59
C TYR A 281 4.68 -18.78 -21.32
N ALA A 282 4.12 -18.34 -22.45
CA ALA A 282 3.28 -19.18 -23.27
C ALA A 282 4.11 -20.29 -23.93
N VAL A 283 3.60 -21.52 -23.85
CA VAL A 283 4.22 -22.72 -24.44
C VAL A 283 3.43 -23.11 -25.70
N TRP A 284 4.14 -23.44 -26.77
CA TRP A 284 3.57 -23.67 -28.10
C TRP A 284 3.93 -25.05 -28.64
N GLY A 285 2.95 -25.77 -29.16
CA GLY A 285 3.12 -27.03 -29.90
C GLY A 285 2.82 -26.85 -31.39
N SER A 286 3.15 -27.82 -32.22
CA SER A 286 2.74 -27.82 -33.64
C SER A 286 1.22 -27.95 -33.75
N GLU A 287 0.63 -27.34 -34.79
CA GLU A 287 -0.81 -27.49 -35.09
C GLU A 287 -1.23 -28.96 -35.32
N ASP A 288 -0.28 -29.81 -35.73
CA ASP A 288 -0.51 -31.22 -36.10
C ASP A 288 -0.42 -32.21 -34.91
N GLU A 289 0.05 -31.76 -33.73
CA GLU A 289 0.12 -32.63 -32.56
C GLU A 289 -1.23 -32.68 -31.82
N SER A 290 -2.20 -33.39 -32.38
CA SER A 290 -3.32 -33.93 -31.61
C SER A 290 -2.82 -35.02 -30.66
N GLY A 291 -2.44 -34.59 -29.46
CA GLY A 291 -2.34 -35.35 -28.22
C GLY A 291 -1.89 -36.81 -28.28
N GLU A 292 -0.60 -37.05 -28.07
CA GLU A 292 -0.10 -38.21 -27.31
C GLU A 292 1.37 -37.96 -26.93
N SER A 293 1.74 -38.24 -25.68
CA SER A 293 3.11 -38.07 -25.17
C SER A 293 4.10 -38.93 -25.95
N MET A 294 5.29 -38.41 -26.31
CA MET A 294 6.57 -39.12 -26.10
C MET A 294 7.83 -38.32 -26.46
N SER A 295 8.77 -38.34 -25.50
CA SER A 295 10.24 -38.28 -25.52
C SER A 295 11.02 -37.43 -26.55
N TYR A 296 11.81 -36.52 -25.97
CA TYR A 296 12.91 -35.70 -26.49
C TYR A 296 14.10 -36.50 -27.09
N ASP A 297 14.63 -36.05 -28.24
CA ASP A 297 15.98 -36.35 -28.75
C ASP A 297 16.71 -35.00 -29.05
N PRO A 298 17.81 -34.68 -28.35
CA PRO A 298 18.57 -33.46 -28.56
C PRO A 298 19.55 -33.64 -29.71
N TYR A 299 19.46 -32.82 -30.76
CA TYR A 299 20.56 -32.25 -31.55
C TYR A 299 20.03 -31.88 -32.95
N ASN A 300 19.70 -30.61 -33.16
CA ASN A 300 20.15 -29.95 -34.39
C ASN A 300 20.18 -28.42 -34.25
N ASN A 301 21.35 -27.87 -34.57
CA ASN A 301 21.73 -26.48 -34.43
C ASN A 301 21.47 -25.72 -35.74
N SER A 302 21.19 -24.41 -35.68
CA SER A 302 21.65 -23.41 -36.66
C SER A 302 21.01 -22.04 -36.40
N TYR A 303 21.73 -21.09 -35.80
CA TYR A 303 21.42 -19.66 -35.85
C TYR A 303 22.23 -19.01 -36.96
N GLY A 304 21.55 -18.38 -37.92
CA GLY A 304 22.13 -17.48 -38.92
C GLY A 304 22.06 -16.02 -38.45
N GLU A 305 23.12 -15.28 -38.79
CA GLU A 305 23.35 -13.84 -38.56
C GLU A 305 22.42 -12.90 -39.37
N VAL A 306 22.62 -11.58 -39.11
CA VAL A 306 22.37 -10.36 -39.93
C VAL A 306 21.17 -9.53 -39.41
N SER A 307 21.22 -8.20 -39.17
CA SER A 307 22.22 -7.11 -39.22
C SER A 307 21.71 -5.89 -38.44
N SER A 308 22.63 -5.07 -37.93
CA SER A 308 22.41 -3.75 -37.33
C SER A 308 22.47 -2.63 -38.38
N GLU A 309 21.54 -1.67 -38.33
CA GLU A 309 21.75 -0.29 -38.80
C GLU A 309 21.50 0.67 -37.62
N VAL A 310 22.54 1.44 -37.30
CA VAL A 310 22.53 2.54 -36.32
C VAL A 310 22.71 3.82 -37.12
N VAL A 311 21.79 4.77 -36.96
CA VAL A 311 22.00 6.17 -37.38
C VAL A 311 21.57 7.06 -36.22
N GLY A 312 22.49 7.89 -35.73
CA GLY A 312 22.22 8.94 -34.74
C GLY A 312 23.46 9.32 -33.94
N ASP A 313 24.00 10.50 -34.24
CA ASP A 313 25.28 11.06 -33.81
C ASP A 313 25.43 11.22 -32.27
N LEU A 314 26.59 10.87 -31.72
CA LEU A 314 26.92 11.05 -30.30
C LEU A 314 27.44 12.47 -30.05
N GLY A 315 26.58 13.35 -29.53
CA GLY A 315 26.96 14.65 -29.03
C GLY A 315 27.87 14.55 -27.80
N GLN A 316 29.13 14.96 -27.96
CA GLN A 316 30.03 15.30 -26.86
C GLN A 316 29.54 16.60 -26.21
N ASN A 317 29.11 16.54 -24.95
CA ASN A 317 29.33 17.54 -23.89
C ASN A 317 28.54 17.13 -22.64
N GLY A 318 29.21 17.05 -21.50
CA GLY A 318 28.59 16.75 -20.20
C GLY A 318 27.64 17.86 -19.77
N TYR A 319 26.35 17.64 -19.96
CA TYR A 319 25.23 18.34 -19.35
C TYR A 319 24.08 17.34 -19.23
N SER A 320 23.19 17.52 -18.26
CA SER A 320 21.91 16.80 -18.16
C SER A 320 21.21 16.87 -19.51
N GLY A 321 21.29 15.77 -20.27
CA GLY A 321 20.91 15.76 -21.66
C GLY A 321 19.39 15.69 -21.78
N GLU A 322 18.79 16.67 -22.42
CA GLU A 322 17.44 16.56 -22.96
C GLU A 322 17.50 15.62 -24.18
N TYR A 323 16.80 14.48 -24.11
CA TYR A 323 16.76 13.53 -25.22
C TYR A 323 15.42 13.64 -25.93
N ALA A 324 15.42 14.22 -27.13
CA ALA A 324 14.24 14.38 -27.96
C ALA A 324 14.29 13.42 -29.15
N CYS A 325 13.17 12.72 -29.39
CA CYS A 325 12.91 12.04 -30.65
C CYS A 325 11.58 12.52 -31.22
N THR A 326 11.54 12.73 -32.53
CA THR A 326 10.38 13.32 -33.21
C THR A 326 10.04 12.55 -34.47
N ASP A 327 8.76 12.27 -34.65
CA ASP A 327 8.10 11.87 -35.89
C ASP A 327 7.08 12.96 -36.28
N ASP A 328 6.54 12.92 -37.50
CA ASP A 328 5.59 13.93 -38.01
C ASP A 328 4.35 14.13 -37.12
N ASP A 329 4.01 13.14 -36.27
CA ASP A 329 2.82 13.13 -35.41
C ASP A 329 3.11 13.10 -33.88
N ILE A 330 4.37 12.89 -33.48
CA ILE A 330 4.75 12.62 -32.09
C ILE A 330 6.12 13.21 -31.80
N SER A 331 6.24 13.99 -30.73
CA SER A 331 7.51 14.44 -30.17
C SER A 331 7.60 13.92 -28.74
N LEU A 332 8.62 13.11 -28.44
CA LEU A 332 8.90 12.62 -27.11
C LEU A 332 10.22 13.22 -26.62
N ARG A 333 10.18 13.86 -25.45
CA ARG A 333 11.35 14.36 -24.73
C ARG A 333 11.42 13.69 -23.38
N ALA A 334 12.62 13.34 -22.95
CA ALA A 334 12.83 12.88 -21.59
C ALA A 334 14.13 13.45 -21.02
N GLU A 335 14.08 13.83 -19.74
CA GLU A 335 15.17 14.45 -19.00
C GLU A 335 15.26 13.83 -17.60
N ILE A 336 16.47 13.58 -17.13
CA ILE A 336 16.71 13.17 -15.74
C ILE A 336 17.30 14.34 -14.96
N VAL A 337 16.67 14.67 -13.84
CA VAL A 337 17.09 15.73 -12.92
C VAL A 337 17.49 15.12 -11.58
N ARG A 338 18.64 15.55 -11.04
CA ARG A 338 19.11 15.15 -9.71
C ARG A 338 18.42 15.99 -8.64
N CYS A 339 17.93 15.35 -7.58
CA CYS A 339 17.27 16.03 -6.47
C CYS A 339 18.22 16.19 -5.28
N LEU A 340 18.53 17.44 -4.93
CA LEU A 340 19.34 17.77 -3.76
C LEU A 340 18.63 18.75 -2.82
N CYS A 341 18.95 18.65 -1.54
CA CYS A 341 18.53 19.60 -0.51
C CYS A 341 19.36 20.90 -0.52
N GLU A 342 20.60 20.88 -1.02
CA GLU A 342 21.49 22.03 -1.19
C GLU A 342 22.26 21.89 -2.52
N ASP A 343 22.35 22.97 -3.31
CA ASP A 343 23.06 22.97 -4.59
C ASP A 343 24.58 22.84 -4.37
N ASP A 344 25.15 21.70 -4.75
CA ASP A 344 26.58 21.41 -4.69
C ASP A 344 27.32 21.72 -6.00
N GLY A 345 26.61 22.30 -6.99
CA GLY A 345 27.15 22.67 -8.30
C GLY A 345 27.46 21.48 -9.22
N ARG A 346 27.04 20.25 -8.87
CA ARG A 346 27.30 19.03 -9.66
C ARG A 346 26.02 18.49 -10.28
N SER A 347 26.14 17.96 -11.49
CA SER A 347 25.05 17.30 -12.21
C SER A 347 25.13 15.77 -12.14
N GLU A 348 26.27 15.23 -11.69
CA GLU A 348 26.49 13.79 -11.52
C GLU A 348 25.86 13.27 -10.22
N PHE A 349 25.28 12.08 -10.31
CA PHE A 349 24.71 11.36 -9.18
C PHE A 349 25.78 10.57 -8.42
N ILE A 350 25.57 10.36 -7.12
CA ILE A 350 26.19 9.26 -6.38
C ILE A 350 25.13 8.22 -6.03
N ARG A 351 25.57 6.98 -5.75
CA ARG A 351 24.63 5.92 -5.39
C ARG A 351 23.91 6.25 -4.08
N GLY A 352 22.61 6.05 -4.05
CA GLY A 352 21.69 6.37 -2.96
C GLY A 352 21.03 7.75 -3.04
N GLU A 353 21.32 8.54 -4.08
CA GLU A 353 20.63 9.80 -4.34
C GLU A 353 19.31 9.62 -5.09
N GLU A 354 18.43 10.59 -4.93
CA GLU A 354 17.13 10.67 -5.58
C GLU A 354 17.23 11.47 -6.89
N GLY A 355 16.43 11.07 -7.88
CA GLY A 355 16.27 11.78 -9.12
C GLY A 355 14.84 11.72 -9.63
N ILE A 356 14.53 12.59 -10.58
CA ILE A 356 13.24 12.64 -11.27
C ILE A 356 13.49 12.45 -12.75
N LEU A 357 12.81 11.48 -13.35
CA LEU A 357 12.70 11.34 -14.80
C LEU A 357 11.46 12.11 -15.26
N ASN A 358 11.68 13.24 -15.93
CA ASN A 358 10.65 14.04 -16.57
C ASN A 358 10.45 13.57 -18.01
N ILE A 359 9.20 13.42 -18.43
CA ILE A 359 8.83 13.01 -19.78
C ILE A 359 7.83 14.01 -20.33
N GLU A 360 8.14 14.59 -21.48
CA GLU A 360 7.22 15.45 -22.23
C GLU A 360 6.87 14.79 -23.55
N LEU A 361 5.58 14.61 -23.78
CA LEU A 361 5.03 14.04 -25.01
C LEU A 361 4.15 15.08 -25.68
N ASP A 362 4.53 15.55 -26.85
CA ASP A 362 3.65 16.34 -27.72
C ASP A 362 3.14 15.47 -28.88
N GLY A 363 1.89 15.68 -29.29
CA GLY A 363 1.23 14.87 -30.31
C GLY A 363 0.25 13.84 -29.74
N SER A 364 0.07 12.72 -30.43
CA SER A 364 -1.05 11.79 -30.20
C SER A 364 -0.62 10.34 -29.98
N ALA A 365 0.48 10.10 -29.25
CA ALA A 365 0.83 8.74 -28.85
C ALA A 365 -0.28 8.14 -27.98
N ASP A 366 -0.49 6.84 -28.12
CA ASP A 366 -1.45 6.03 -27.38
C ASP A 366 -0.93 5.72 -25.97
N TYR A 367 0.36 5.40 -25.86
CA TYR A 367 1.03 5.18 -24.57
C TYR A 367 2.53 5.39 -24.64
N VAL A 368 3.14 5.62 -23.48
CA VAL A 368 4.60 5.69 -23.29
C VAL A 368 5.02 4.62 -22.30
N VAL A 369 6.02 3.82 -22.65
CA VAL A 369 6.66 2.81 -21.80
C VAL A 369 8.00 3.32 -21.32
N VAL A 370 8.27 3.20 -20.02
CA VAL A 370 9.55 3.53 -19.38
C VAL A 370 10.16 2.24 -18.86
N GLU A 371 11.39 1.95 -19.29
CA GLU A 371 12.18 0.78 -18.90
C GLU A 371 13.50 1.27 -18.29
N PHE A 372 13.63 1.15 -16.98
CA PHE A 372 14.86 1.34 -16.25
C PHE A 372 15.79 0.13 -16.44
N PRO A 373 17.11 0.33 -16.31
CA PRO A 373 18.05 -0.76 -16.47
C PRO A 373 18.03 -1.69 -15.26
N ARG A 374 18.71 -2.83 -15.42
CA ARG A 374 18.81 -3.87 -14.39
C ARG A 374 19.24 -3.31 -13.02
N GLY A 375 18.48 -3.63 -11.99
CA GLY A 375 18.63 -3.11 -10.63
C GLY A 375 17.73 -1.91 -10.30
N MET A 376 16.95 -1.41 -11.27
CA MET A 376 16.03 -0.28 -11.13
C MET A 376 14.65 -0.56 -11.74
N GLU A 377 14.34 -1.82 -12.05
CA GLU A 377 13.10 -2.23 -12.75
C GLU A 377 11.82 -1.94 -11.93
N GLU A 378 11.94 -1.64 -10.64
CA GLU A 378 10.83 -1.22 -9.79
C GLU A 378 10.19 0.11 -10.25
N TYR A 379 10.93 0.91 -11.03
CA TYR A 379 10.47 2.18 -11.59
C TYR A 379 9.91 2.05 -13.02
N ASP A 380 9.86 0.84 -13.59
CA ASP A 380 9.28 0.60 -14.91
C ASP A 380 7.78 0.91 -14.91
N CYS A 381 7.33 1.71 -15.87
CA CYS A 381 5.92 2.11 -15.93
C CYS A 381 5.41 2.35 -17.35
N ILE A 382 4.09 2.45 -17.46
CA ILE A 382 3.41 2.76 -18.72
C ILE A 382 2.41 3.89 -18.46
N PHE A 383 2.51 4.95 -19.25
CA PHE A 383 1.54 6.05 -19.27
C PHE A 383 0.58 5.85 -20.44
N ASP A 384 -0.72 5.74 -20.16
CA ASP A 384 -1.78 5.57 -21.16
C ASP A 384 -2.44 6.92 -21.50
N TYR A 385 -2.49 7.23 -22.79
CA TYR A 385 -3.01 8.46 -23.36
C TYR A 385 -4.22 8.25 -24.29
N ILE A 386 -4.71 7.02 -24.47
CA ILE A 386 -5.78 6.67 -25.42
C ILE A 386 -7.05 7.51 -25.21
N GLN A 387 -7.37 7.85 -23.96
CA GLN A 387 -8.54 8.67 -23.62
C GLN A 387 -8.24 10.17 -23.45
N ARG A 388 -6.97 10.57 -23.53
CA ARG A 388 -6.51 11.92 -23.17
C ARG A 388 -6.41 12.89 -24.35
N GLY A 389 -6.64 12.43 -25.58
CA GLY A 389 -6.67 13.26 -26.79
C GLY A 389 -5.29 13.78 -27.24
N ALA A 390 -5.27 14.54 -28.34
CA ALA A 390 -4.03 15.11 -28.90
C ALA A 390 -3.62 16.40 -28.14
N GLY A 391 -2.31 16.57 -27.90
CA GLY A 391 -1.74 17.73 -27.20
C GLY A 391 -0.55 17.34 -26.31
N ALA A 392 0.11 18.34 -25.72
CA ALA A 392 1.25 18.12 -24.83
C ALA A 392 0.84 17.46 -23.50
N LYS A 393 1.57 16.41 -23.09
CA LYS A 393 1.47 15.72 -21.80
C LYS A 393 2.83 15.74 -21.12
N SER A 394 2.82 15.85 -19.79
CA SER A 394 4.02 15.80 -18.96
C SER A 394 3.81 14.76 -17.87
N GLU A 395 4.79 13.89 -17.69
CA GLU A 395 4.83 12.88 -16.63
C GLU A 395 6.17 12.98 -15.88
N ALA A 396 6.18 12.54 -14.63
CA ALA A 396 7.36 12.52 -13.79
C ALA A 396 7.42 11.19 -13.01
N ILE A 397 8.62 10.62 -12.90
CA ILE A 397 8.90 9.42 -12.11
C ILE A 397 10.01 9.75 -11.13
N ASP A 398 9.70 9.71 -9.84
CA ASP A 398 10.68 9.77 -8.77
C ASP A 398 11.38 8.42 -8.65
N PHE A 399 12.70 8.41 -8.61
CA PHE A 399 13.51 7.20 -8.49
C PHE A 399 14.71 7.41 -7.57
N PHE A 400 15.21 6.32 -6.97
CA PHE A 400 16.46 6.33 -6.22
C PHE A 400 17.53 5.59 -7.01
N VAL A 401 18.76 6.11 -7.04
CA VAL A 401 19.91 5.38 -7.58
C VAL A 401 20.30 4.28 -6.58
N PRO A 402 20.22 2.99 -6.93
CA PRO A 402 20.56 1.91 -6.01
C PRO A 402 21.98 2.00 -5.46
N VAL A 403 22.11 1.78 -4.14
CA VAL A 403 23.41 1.63 -3.47
C VAL A 403 24.12 0.34 -3.88
N TYR A 404 23.34 -0.70 -4.19
CA TYR A 404 23.80 -2.03 -4.59
C TYR A 404 23.08 -2.47 -5.87
N GLY A 405 23.68 -3.37 -6.64
CA GLY A 405 23.07 -3.93 -7.85
C GLY A 405 23.50 -3.25 -9.16
N ILE A 406 24.13 -2.08 -9.08
CA ILE A 406 24.83 -1.41 -10.20
C ILE A 406 26.34 -1.65 -10.04
N PRO A 407 27.09 -2.01 -11.12
CA PRO A 407 28.54 -2.18 -11.06
C PRO A 407 29.25 -0.98 -10.43
N GLU A 408 30.27 -1.21 -9.59
CA GLU A 408 30.98 -0.14 -8.83
C GLU A 408 31.66 0.89 -9.76
N ASP A 409 32.06 0.43 -10.95
CA ASP A 409 32.69 1.19 -12.03
C ASP A 409 31.68 1.77 -13.05
N ALA A 410 30.37 1.60 -12.83
CA ALA A 410 29.37 2.22 -13.69
C ALA A 410 29.45 3.75 -13.59
N GLU A 411 29.71 4.40 -14.73
CA GLU A 411 29.74 5.86 -14.88
C GLU A 411 28.47 6.42 -15.49
N ARG A 412 27.58 5.56 -16.00
CA ARG A 412 26.34 5.96 -16.67
C ARG A 412 25.23 4.92 -16.53
N ILE A 413 24.01 5.39 -16.26
CA ILE A 413 22.78 4.60 -16.27
C ILE A 413 21.89 5.15 -17.37
N ILE A 414 21.37 4.27 -18.23
CA ILE A 414 20.50 4.63 -19.36
C ILE A 414 19.11 4.08 -19.09
N VAL A 415 18.11 4.94 -19.13
CA VAL A 415 16.68 4.60 -19.07
C VAL A 415 16.13 4.69 -20.48
N ARG A 416 15.26 3.76 -20.86
CA ARG A 416 14.62 3.75 -22.17
C ARG A 416 13.19 4.24 -22.03
N VAL A 417 12.81 5.27 -22.79
CA VAL A 417 11.45 5.80 -22.84
C VAL A 417 10.95 5.65 -24.28
N THR A 418 9.81 4.98 -24.46
CA THR A 418 9.29 4.64 -25.79
C THR A 418 7.83 5.04 -25.93
N ALA A 419 7.52 5.91 -26.89
CA ALA A 419 6.16 6.28 -27.25
C ALA A 419 5.65 5.43 -28.41
N TYR A 420 4.39 5.01 -28.29
CA TYR A 420 3.70 4.17 -29.28
C TYR A 420 2.46 4.89 -29.80
N LYS A 421 2.26 4.87 -31.12
CA LYS A 421 1.01 5.30 -31.79
C LYS A 421 0.73 4.35 -32.94
N ASP A 422 -0.33 3.55 -32.85
CA ASP A 422 -0.61 2.49 -33.81
C ASP A 422 0.63 1.60 -34.08
N GLU A 423 1.16 1.62 -35.30
CA GLU A 423 2.38 0.89 -35.72
C GLU A 423 3.67 1.72 -35.58
N LYS A 424 3.57 3.02 -35.26
CA LYS A 424 4.71 3.92 -35.11
C LYS A 424 5.29 3.84 -33.69
N VAL A 425 6.61 3.76 -33.61
CA VAL A 425 7.37 3.67 -32.36
C VAL A 425 8.53 4.66 -32.39
N ILE A 426 8.63 5.51 -31.38
CA ILE A 426 9.81 6.36 -31.17
C ILE A 426 10.35 6.12 -29.76
N SER A 427 11.67 6.02 -29.64
CA SER A 427 12.35 5.84 -28.34
C SER A 427 13.37 6.94 -28.11
N CYS A 428 13.49 7.41 -26.87
CA CYS A 428 14.61 8.21 -26.39
C CYS A 428 15.28 7.49 -25.20
N TYR A 429 16.53 7.87 -24.93
CA TYR A 429 17.41 7.16 -23.99
C TYR A 429 18.01 8.14 -22.96
N PRO A 430 17.17 8.73 -22.08
CA PRO A 430 17.68 9.57 -21.00
C PRO A 430 18.71 8.82 -20.17
N ALA A 431 19.79 9.51 -19.83
CA ALA A 431 20.89 8.92 -19.11
C ALA A 431 21.38 9.85 -18.00
N LEU A 432 21.66 9.27 -16.84
CA LEU A 432 22.32 9.95 -15.73
C LEU A 432 23.78 9.51 -15.63
N THR A 433 24.63 10.43 -15.19
CA THR A 433 26.06 10.19 -14.98
C THR A 433 26.32 9.89 -13.51
N LEU A 434 27.13 8.89 -13.22
CA LEU A 434 27.51 8.48 -11.87
C LEU A 434 28.96 8.85 -11.57
N ILE A 435 29.22 9.28 -10.33
CA ILE A 435 30.59 9.31 -9.81
C ILE A 435 30.97 7.88 -9.40
N ALA A 436 31.82 7.24 -10.20
CA ALA A 436 32.30 5.87 -9.95
C ALA A 436 32.86 5.71 -8.52
N GLY A 437 32.52 4.60 -7.87
CA GLY A 437 32.98 4.27 -6.52
C GLY A 437 32.49 5.17 -5.37
N ARG A 438 31.60 6.15 -5.58
CA ARG A 438 31.04 7.00 -4.50
C ARG A 438 29.58 6.64 -4.18
N SER A 439 29.22 6.67 -2.90
CA SER A 439 27.85 6.48 -2.42
C SER A 439 27.52 7.44 -1.26
N VAL A 440 26.22 7.65 -1.00
CA VAL A 440 25.76 8.40 0.18
C VAL A 440 26.29 7.82 1.50
N LEU A 441 26.61 6.51 1.53
CA LEU A 441 27.19 5.86 2.71
C LEU A 441 28.63 6.31 2.99
N ASP A 442 29.39 6.69 1.95
CA ASP A 442 30.76 7.19 2.10
C ASP A 442 30.77 8.62 2.66
N ASP A 443 29.77 9.41 2.28
CA ASP A 443 29.55 10.77 2.78
C ASP A 443 29.04 10.76 4.25
N LEU A 444 28.22 9.78 4.63
CA LEU A 444 27.84 9.56 6.04
C LEU A 444 29.02 9.09 6.91
N ARG A 445 29.90 8.23 6.37
CA ARG A 445 31.08 7.75 7.10
C ARG A 445 32.13 8.84 7.35
N THR A 446 32.20 9.83 6.47
CA THR A 446 33.14 10.95 6.59
C THR A 446 32.62 12.08 7.49
N SER A 447 31.29 12.25 7.63
CA SER A 447 30.68 13.24 8.53
C SER A 447 30.55 12.79 9.99
N LEU A 448 30.61 11.48 10.26
CA LEU A 448 30.62 10.89 11.61
C LEU A 448 32.03 10.76 12.23
N ARG A 449 33.08 11.24 11.54
CA ARG A 449 34.44 11.44 12.07
C ARG A 449 34.66 12.91 12.35
#